data_AF-A0AA44Z636-F1
#
_entry.id   AF-A0AA44Z636-F1
#
_cell.length_a   1.000
_cell.length_b   1.000
_cell.length_c   1.000
_cell.angle_alpha   90.00
_cell.angle_beta   90.00
_cell.angle_gamma   90.00
#
_symmetry.space_group_name_H-M   'P 1'
#
loop_
_entity.id
_entity.type
_entity.pdbx_description
1 polymer ?
#
loop_
_entity_poly.entity_id
_entity_poly.type
_entity_poly.pdbx_seq_one_letter_code
_entity_poly.pdbx_strand_id
1 'polypeptide(L)'
;MLQNIMQNQAVEMVHKHFQPLSRKQLEICLLHTFGVAKSIIASNYNITVEAVKQNIKRSVQKLELDNSDALRVALLSTIFVIMLNK
;
A
#
# COMPACT_ATOMS: atom_id res chain seq x y z
N MET A 1 -3.56 10.75 11.98
CA MET A 1 -4.27 11.44 10.89
C MET A 1 -3.43 11.49 9.60
N LEU A 2 -3.17 10.34 8.96
CA LEU A 2 -2.60 10.24 7.60
C LEU A 2 -3.65 9.83 6.55
N GLN A 3 -4.91 9.59 6.96
CA GLN A 3 -6.00 9.27 6.02
C GLN A 3 -6.24 10.39 4.99
N ASN A 4 -5.75 11.60 5.27
CA ASN A 4 -5.83 12.76 4.37
C ASN A 4 -4.60 12.98 3.46
N ILE A 5 -3.53 12.16 3.54
CA ILE A 5 -2.34 12.38 2.68
C ILE A 5 -2.56 11.84 1.26
N MET A 6 -3.33 10.74 1.11
CA MET A 6 -3.57 10.16 -0.19
C MET A 6 -4.89 10.68 -0.74
N GLN A 7 -4.83 11.49 -1.80
CA GLN A 7 -6.03 11.95 -2.50
C GLN A 7 -6.84 10.73 -2.97
N ASN A 8 -8.14 10.68 -2.65
CA ASN A 8 -9.01 9.53 -2.93
C ASN A 8 -8.90 9.03 -4.39
N GLN A 9 -8.82 9.97 -5.35
CA GLN A 9 -8.66 9.66 -6.76
C GLN A 9 -7.32 8.97 -7.08
N ALA A 10 -6.22 9.38 -6.45
CA ALA A 10 -4.91 8.79 -6.69
C ALA A 10 -4.84 7.35 -6.16
N VAL A 11 -5.43 7.08 -4.99
CA VAL A 11 -5.53 5.72 -4.44
C VAL A 11 -6.38 4.83 -5.36
N GLU A 12 -7.50 5.35 -5.86
CA GLU A 12 -8.37 4.61 -6.77
C GLU A 12 -7.69 4.29 -8.11
N MET A 13 -6.90 5.22 -8.65
CA MET A 13 -6.11 4.96 -9.87
C MET A 13 -5.13 3.81 -9.66
N VAL A 14 -4.38 3.80 -8.55
CA VAL A 14 -3.45 2.70 -8.24
C VAL A 14 -4.21 1.40 -7.98
N HIS A 15 -5.36 1.47 -7.29
CA HIS A 15 -6.13 0.29 -6.92
C HIS A 15 -6.59 -0.53 -8.12
N LYS A 16 -6.91 0.11 -9.25
CA LYS A 16 -7.24 -0.55 -10.52
C LYS A 16 -6.18 -1.58 -10.97
N HIS A 17 -4.92 -1.40 -10.59
CA HIS A 17 -3.81 -2.30 -10.93
C HIS A 17 -3.52 -3.35 -9.86
N PHE A 18 -4.13 -3.24 -8.67
CA PHE A 18 -3.92 -4.13 -7.53
C PHE A 18 -5.26 -4.65 -6.97
N GLN A 19 -6.16 -5.05 -7.87
CA GLN A 19 -7.52 -5.54 -7.54
C GLN A 19 -7.57 -6.70 -6.51
N PRO A 20 -6.58 -7.62 -6.41
CA PRO A 20 -6.58 -8.64 -5.35
C PRO A 20 -6.51 -8.08 -3.92
N LEU A 21 -6.06 -6.82 -3.76
CA LEU A 21 -6.01 -6.14 -2.47
C LEU A 21 -7.32 -5.36 -2.24
N SER A 22 -7.81 -5.35 -1.00
CA SER A 22 -8.83 -4.37 -0.63
C SER A 22 -8.22 -2.96 -0.61
N ARG A 23 -9.04 -1.92 -0.74
CA ARG A 23 -8.58 -0.53 -0.66
C ARG A 23 -7.77 -0.26 0.62
N LYS A 24 -8.26 -0.70 1.78
CA LYS A 24 -7.53 -0.57 3.06
C LYS A 24 -6.17 -1.29 3.03
N GLN A 25 -6.10 -2.49 2.45
CA GLN A 25 -4.84 -3.22 2.31
C GLN A 25 -3.86 -2.46 1.42
N LEU A 26 -4.34 -1.91 0.30
CA LEU A 26 -3.52 -1.12 -0.61
C LEU A 26 -2.98 0.14 0.06
N GLU A 27 -3.81 0.89 0.79
CA GLU A 27 -3.37 2.11 1.48
C GLU A 27 -2.29 1.80 2.54
N ILE A 28 -2.44 0.71 3.31
CA ILE A 28 -1.40 0.23 4.24
C ILE A 28 -0.09 -0.07 3.48
N CYS A 29 -0.17 -0.71 2.31
CA CYS A 29 1.00 -1.03 1.50
C CYS A 29 1.65 0.22 0.90
N LEU A 30 0.86 1.21 0.49
CA LEU A 30 1.35 2.50 -0.01
C LEU A 30 2.10 3.26 1.07
N LEU A 31 1.55 3.38 2.29
CA LEU A 31 2.25 4.03 3.40
C LEU A 31 3.56 3.31 3.75
N HIS A 32 3.56 1.98 3.78
CA HIS A 32 4.79 1.19 3.97
C HIS A 32 5.80 1.43 2.84
N THR A 33 5.33 1.56 1.60
CA THR A 33 6.16 1.85 0.43
C THR A 33 6.82 3.21 0.51
N PHE A 34 6.10 4.23 0.98
CA PHE A 34 6.64 5.56 1.24
C PHE A 34 7.44 5.69 2.55
N GLY A 35 7.76 4.57 3.21
CA GLY A 35 8.65 4.55 4.37
C GLY A 35 7.99 4.98 5.69
N VAL A 36 6.66 5.08 5.74
CA VAL A 36 5.96 5.41 7.00
C VAL A 36 6.18 4.30 8.02
N ALA A 37 6.54 4.68 9.24
CA ALA A 37 6.77 3.74 10.33
C ALA A 37 5.51 2.92 10.64
N LYS A 38 5.68 1.61 10.89
CA LYS A 38 4.55 0.68 11.14
C LYS A 38 3.73 1.07 12.38
N SER A 39 4.35 1.68 13.39
CA SER A 39 3.66 2.24 14.57
C SER A 39 2.70 3.38 14.20
N ILE A 40 3.12 4.24 13.28
CA ILE A 40 2.28 5.33 12.78
C ILE A 40 1.13 4.76 11.95
N ILE A 41 1.39 3.80 11.05
CA ILE A 41 0.34 3.13 10.27
C ILE A 41 -0.68 2.45 11.19
N ALA A 42 -0.19 1.73 12.20
CA ALA A 42 -1.00 1.03 13.20
C ALA A 42 -1.95 1.99 13.94
N SER A 43 -1.41 3.09 14.48
CA SER A 43 -2.20 4.15 15.11
C SER A 43 -3.24 4.72 14.14
N ASN A 44 -2.86 4.92 12.88
CA ASN A 44 -3.70 5.57 11.89
C ASN A 44 -4.89 4.73 11.41
N TYR A 45 -4.79 3.41 11.48
CA TYR A 45 -5.87 2.48 11.13
C TYR A 45 -6.53 1.82 12.35
N ASN A 46 -6.17 2.24 13.57
CA ASN A 46 -6.60 1.65 14.82
C ASN A 46 -6.41 0.13 14.86
N ILE A 47 -5.21 -0.33 14.52
CA ILE A 47 -4.80 -1.74 14.54
C ILE A 47 -3.44 -1.88 15.23
N THR A 48 -3.01 -3.11 15.51
CA THR A 48 -1.68 -3.36 16.09
C THR A 48 -0.58 -3.28 15.03
N VAL A 49 0.66 -3.05 15.46
CA VAL A 49 1.84 -3.13 14.58
C VAL A 49 1.96 -4.52 13.94
N GLU A 50 1.60 -5.57 14.66
CA GLU A 50 1.60 -6.93 14.14
C GLU A 50 0.54 -7.13 13.04
N ALA A 51 -0.64 -6.53 13.21
CA ALA A 51 -1.66 -6.51 12.15
C ALA A 51 -1.18 -5.75 10.90
N VAL A 52 -0.38 -4.68 11.03
CA VAL A 52 0.26 -4.01 9.88
C VAL A 52 1.21 -4.97 9.16
N LYS A 53 2.11 -5.66 9.89
CA LYS A 53 3.02 -6.64 9.28
C LYS A 53 2.29 -7.76 8.58
N GLN A 54 1.23 -8.30 9.20
CA GLN A 54 0.40 -9.34 8.60
C GLN A 54 -0.35 -8.84 7.35
N ASN A 55 -0.84 -7.60 7.35
CA ASN A 55 -1.45 -7.02 6.15
C ASN A 55 -0.45 -6.97 4.99
N ILE A 56 0.77 -6.49 5.23
CA ILE A 56 1.82 -6.44 4.21
C ILE A 56 2.16 -7.85 3.72
N LYS A 57 2.38 -8.81 4.63
CA LYS A 57 2.68 -10.21 4.28
C LYS A 57 1.57 -10.84 3.44
N ARG A 58 0.31 -10.64 3.81
CA ARG A 58 -0.84 -11.14 3.04
C ARG A 58 -0.95 -10.46 1.67
N SER A 59 -0.61 -9.18 1.57
CA SER A 59 -0.59 -8.46 0.29
C SER A 59 0.50 -9.01 -0.64
N VAL A 60 1.70 -9.28 -0.13
CA VAL A 60 2.78 -9.95 -0.87
C VAL A 60 2.29 -11.29 -1.42
N GLN A 61 1.66 -12.11 -0.58
CA GLN A 61 1.12 -13.41 -0.99
C GLN A 61 0.00 -13.30 -2.03
N LYS A 62 -0.96 -12.39 -1.83
CA LYS A 62 -2.09 -12.16 -2.76
C LYS A 62 -1.64 -11.67 -4.14
N LEU A 63 -0.51 -11.00 -4.20
CA LEU A 63 0.07 -10.48 -5.44
C LEU A 63 1.14 -11.41 -6.02
N GLU A 64 1.34 -12.58 -5.41
CA GLU A 64 2.32 -13.57 -5.86
C GLU A 64 3.74 -12.99 -5.97
N LEU A 65 4.11 -12.12 -5.02
CA LEU A 65 5.41 -11.47 -4.95
C LEU A 65 6.34 -12.22 -3.98
N ASP A 66 7.64 -12.15 -4.24
CA ASP A 66 8.64 -12.84 -3.41
C ASP A 66 8.70 -12.29 -1.98
N ASN A 67 8.64 -10.95 -1.84
CA ASN A 67 8.84 -10.28 -0.57
C ASN A 67 8.28 -8.86 -0.55
N SER A 68 8.46 -8.18 0.59
CA SER A 68 7.98 -6.82 0.77
C SER A 68 8.71 -5.78 -0.09
N ASP A 69 9.94 -6.04 -0.56
CA ASP A 69 10.66 -5.12 -1.43
C ASP A 69 10.14 -5.22 -2.86
N ALA A 70 9.82 -6.43 -3.33
CA ALA A 70 9.11 -6.62 -4.59
C ALA A 70 7.75 -5.88 -4.59
N LEU A 71 7.02 -5.90 -3.48
CA LEU A 71 5.79 -5.11 -3.30
C LEU A 71 6.04 -3.60 -3.45
N ARG A 72 7.12 -3.09 -2.86
CA ARG A 72 7.49 -1.67 -2.96
C ARG A 72 7.82 -1.28 -4.39
N VAL A 73 8.63 -2.09 -5.08
CA VAL A 73 8.98 -1.88 -6.48
C VAL A 73 7.74 -1.90 -7.36
N ALA A 74 6.85 -2.89 -7.21
CA ALA A 74 5.62 -2.98 -7.98
C ALA A 74 4.73 -1.74 -7.81
N LEU A 75 4.53 -1.27 -6.57
CA LEU A 75 3.73 -0.08 -6.30
C LEU A 75 4.37 1.19 -6.88
N LEU A 76 5.66 1.40 -6.70
CA LEU A 76 6.37 2.57 -7.22
C LEU A 76 6.41 2.59 -8.75
N SER A 77 6.68 1.45 -9.39
CA SER A 77 6.68 1.32 -10.85
C SER A 77 5.30 1.59 -11.44
N THR A 78 4.23 1.06 -10.84
CA THR A 78 2.86 1.34 -11.28
C THR A 78 2.52 2.82 -11.13
N ILE A 79 2.87 3.44 -10.00
CA ILE A 79 2.67 4.89 -9.79
C ILE A 79 3.44 5.69 -10.85
N PHE A 80 4.69 5.33 -11.12
CA PHE A 80 5.52 5.97 -12.13
C PHE A 80 4.90 5.89 -13.53
N VAL A 81 4.45 4.70 -13.95
CA VAL A 81 3.77 4.50 -15.24
C VAL A 81 2.46 5.30 -15.31
N ILE A 82 1.67 5.34 -14.23
CA ILE A 82 0.46 6.17 -14.17
C ILE A 82 0.81 7.65 -14.35
N MET A 83 1.89 8.14 -13.74
CA MET A 83 2.32 9.54 -13.88
C MET A 83 2.81 9.88 -15.29
N LEU A 84 3.47 8.94 -16.00
CA LEU A 84 3.90 9.15 -17.38
C LEU A 84 2.73 9.20 -18.39
N ASN A 85 1.61 8.55 -18.07
CA ASN A 85 0.43 8.46 -18.93
C ASN A 85 -0.63 9.53 -18.60
N LYS A 86 -0.29 10.53 -17.79
CA LYS A 86 -1.12 11.71 -17.50
C LYS A 86 -0.64 12.90 -18.31
#